data_AF-F2AML8-F1
#
_entry.id   AF-F2AML8-F1
#
_cell.length_a   1.000
_cell.length_b   1.000
_cell.length_c   1.000
_cell.angle_alpha   90.00
_cell.angle_beta   90.00
_cell.angle_gamma   90.00
#
_symmetry.space_group_name_H-M   'P 1'
#
loop_
_entity.id
_entity.type
_entity.pdbx_description
1 polymer ?
#
loop_
_entity_poly.entity_id
_entity_poly.type
_entity_poly.pdbx_seq_one_letter_code
_entity_poly.pdbx_strand_id
1 'polypeptide(L)'
;MKDGLSATILLGEICTDLGDNDIRTFPSLNNGWGGGVLDDVAICQTQIDSTRPMFWEAGKVQLPTNPGHGRGARWADASSLMTGFNTTLRPNAEICFGGNATTIGTLTMSSRHQGGGHVAMADGSIKFITDSIDAGWGAGTVILNGEGERAPGSPSPFGLWGALGTRDQSEMFDYEY
;
A
#
# COMPACT_ATOMS: atom_id res chain seq x y z
N MET A 1 19.14 -7.44 23.30
CA MET A 1 18.40 -7.67 22.05
C MET A 1 17.05 -7.00 22.24
N LYS A 2 16.72 -6.00 21.42
CA LYS A 2 15.40 -5.36 21.43
C LYS A 2 14.50 -6.09 20.45
N ASP A 3 13.20 -6.15 20.72
CA ASP A 3 12.21 -6.99 20.02
C ASP A 3 11.59 -6.34 18.78
N GLY A 4 11.96 -5.10 18.44
CA GLY A 4 11.55 -4.41 17.22
C GLY A 4 10.11 -3.88 17.22
N LEU A 5 9.40 -3.98 18.36
CA LEU A 5 7.97 -3.65 18.43
C LEU A 5 7.68 -2.15 18.22
N SER A 6 8.57 -1.27 18.64
CA SER A 6 8.47 0.19 18.44
C SER A 6 8.71 0.64 17.00
N ALA A 7 9.23 -0.25 16.15
CA ALA A 7 9.56 -0.02 14.75
C ALA A 7 8.71 -0.89 13.80
N THR A 8 7.73 -1.64 14.31
CA THR A 8 6.86 -2.49 13.49
C THR A 8 5.43 -1.97 13.55
N ILE A 9 4.82 -1.72 12.39
CA ILE A 9 3.40 -1.36 12.29
C ILE A 9 2.54 -2.58 12.62
N LEU A 10 1.57 -2.37 13.52
CA LEU A 10 0.55 -3.36 13.86
C LEU A 10 -0.71 -3.18 13.02
N LEU A 11 -1.17 -1.93 12.87
CA LEU A 11 -2.37 -1.57 12.11
C LEU A 11 -2.27 -0.11 11.65
N GLY A 12 -2.99 0.23 10.59
CA GLY A 12 -3.00 1.57 10.02
C GLY A 12 -4.37 1.90 9.42
N GLU A 13 -4.58 3.18 9.15
CA GLU A 13 -5.83 3.66 8.58
C GLU A 13 -6.05 3.15 7.14
N ILE A 14 -7.32 2.84 6.82
CA ILE A 14 -7.80 2.64 5.45
C ILE A 14 -9.11 3.40 5.28
N CYS A 15 -9.19 4.23 4.24
CA CYS A 15 -10.41 4.95 3.91
C CYS A 15 -11.52 4.00 3.43
N THR A 16 -12.76 4.29 3.84
CA THR A 16 -13.96 3.73 3.23
C THR A 16 -14.25 4.40 1.90
N ASP A 17 -14.63 3.60 0.91
CA ASP A 17 -15.06 4.05 -0.41
C ASP A 17 -16.36 4.85 -0.36
N LEU A 18 -16.48 5.88 -1.20
CA LEU A 18 -17.66 6.74 -1.29
C LEU A 18 -18.39 6.60 -2.64
N GLY A 19 -18.00 5.65 -3.49
CA GLY A 19 -18.52 5.51 -4.84
C GLY A 19 -18.06 6.62 -5.80
N ASP A 20 -16.94 7.27 -5.51
CA ASP A 20 -16.40 8.43 -6.23
C ASP A 20 -15.19 8.08 -7.12
N ASN A 21 -14.81 6.80 -7.19
CA ASN A 21 -13.62 6.29 -7.88
C ASN A 21 -12.31 6.90 -7.34
N ASP A 22 -12.24 7.14 -6.02
CA ASP A 22 -10.99 7.52 -5.34
C ASP A 22 -9.96 6.39 -5.46
N ILE A 23 -8.74 6.76 -5.87
CA ILE A 23 -7.64 5.82 -6.13
C ILE A 23 -7.23 4.99 -4.90
N ARG A 24 -7.58 5.48 -3.71
CA ARG A 24 -7.22 4.91 -2.41
C ARG A 24 -8.28 3.96 -1.84
N THR A 25 -9.44 3.88 -2.49
CA THR A 25 -10.60 3.11 -1.99
C THR A 25 -11.21 2.20 -3.05
N PHE A 26 -10.99 2.47 -4.33
CA PHE A 26 -11.47 1.65 -5.43
C PHE A 26 -10.29 1.18 -6.31
N PRO A 27 -10.06 -0.14 -6.49
CA PRO A 27 -8.87 -0.64 -7.16
C PRO A 27 -8.93 -0.48 -8.68
N SER A 28 -7.79 -0.19 -9.30
CA SER A 28 -7.57 -0.49 -10.73
C SER A 28 -7.35 -2.00 -10.92
N LEU A 29 -7.90 -2.58 -11.99
CA LEU A 29 -7.91 -4.02 -12.27
C LEU A 29 -7.14 -4.40 -13.54
N ASN A 30 -6.77 -5.67 -13.62
CA ASN A 30 -6.19 -6.33 -14.79
C ASN A 30 -4.87 -5.70 -15.29
N ASN A 31 -4.03 -5.25 -14.36
CA ASN A 31 -2.74 -4.62 -14.67
C ASN A 31 -1.60 -5.63 -14.94
N GLY A 32 -1.93 -6.92 -15.03
CA GLY A 32 -0.97 -7.97 -15.32
C GLY A 32 -0.12 -8.38 -14.10
N TRP A 33 0.60 -9.49 -14.25
CA TRP A 33 1.47 -10.05 -13.21
C TRP A 33 2.94 -9.76 -13.51
N GLY A 34 3.55 -10.53 -14.41
CA GLY A 34 4.85 -10.21 -15.01
C GLY A 34 4.70 -9.12 -16.07
N GLY A 35 5.64 -8.19 -16.10
CA GLY A 35 5.51 -6.87 -16.72
C GLY A 35 4.42 -6.00 -16.08
N GLY A 36 3.85 -6.45 -14.95
CA GLY A 36 2.71 -5.86 -14.26
C GLY A 36 3.02 -5.60 -12.79
N VAL A 37 2.03 -5.80 -11.91
CA VAL A 37 2.11 -5.41 -10.48
C VAL A 37 3.23 -6.12 -9.69
N LEU A 38 3.79 -7.23 -10.19
CA LEU A 38 4.93 -7.91 -9.56
C LEU A 38 6.28 -7.28 -9.91
N ASP A 39 6.36 -6.62 -11.07
CA ASP A 39 7.57 -6.00 -11.62
C ASP A 39 7.58 -4.47 -11.48
N ASP A 40 6.42 -3.86 -11.26
CA ASP A 40 6.25 -2.43 -10.99
C ASP A 40 5.05 -2.21 -10.04
N VAL A 41 5.32 -1.84 -8.79
CA VAL A 41 4.26 -1.59 -7.80
C VAL A 41 3.48 -0.31 -8.06
N ALA A 42 4.04 0.59 -8.89
CA ALA A 42 3.50 1.90 -9.27
C ALA A 42 2.88 1.90 -10.68
N ILE A 43 2.70 0.74 -11.31
CA ILE A 43 2.25 0.64 -12.71
C ILE A 43 0.93 1.39 -12.99
N CYS A 44 0.04 1.48 -11.99
CA CYS A 44 -1.23 2.17 -12.10
C CYS A 44 -1.14 3.69 -12.01
N GLN A 45 -0.01 4.30 -11.64
CA GLN A 45 0.12 5.76 -11.53
C GLN A 45 -0.26 6.48 -12.84
N THR A 46 0.02 5.85 -13.97
CA THR A 46 -0.29 6.38 -15.31
C THR A 46 -1.79 6.46 -15.64
N GLN A 47 -2.64 5.85 -14.80
CA GLN A 47 -4.10 5.78 -14.97
C GLN A 47 -4.84 6.81 -14.12
N ILE A 48 -4.12 7.59 -13.31
CA ILE A 48 -4.67 8.63 -12.44
C ILE A 48 -5.01 9.87 -13.27
N ASP A 49 -6.15 10.51 -12.95
CA ASP A 49 -6.57 11.76 -13.56
C ASP A 49 -5.58 12.89 -13.20
N SER A 50 -4.82 13.36 -14.20
CA SER A 50 -3.83 14.42 -14.01
C SER A 50 -4.40 15.75 -13.50
N THR A 51 -5.71 15.99 -13.70
CA THR A 51 -6.40 17.20 -13.22
C THR A 51 -7.06 17.00 -11.86
N ARG A 52 -7.29 15.74 -11.47
CA ARG A 52 -7.89 15.35 -10.19
C ARG A 52 -7.12 14.16 -9.59
N PRO A 53 -5.92 14.38 -9.03
CA PRO A 53 -4.96 13.32 -8.72
C PRO A 53 -5.39 12.34 -7.60
N MET A 54 -6.59 12.52 -7.05
CA MET A 54 -7.21 11.58 -6.10
C MET A 54 -8.16 10.59 -6.79
N PHE A 55 -8.40 10.71 -8.09
CA PHE A 55 -9.39 9.93 -8.81
C PHE A 55 -8.80 9.28 -10.06
N TRP A 56 -9.38 8.15 -10.45
CA TRP A 56 -9.01 7.48 -11.68
C TRP A 56 -9.44 8.27 -12.93
N GLU A 57 -8.64 8.19 -13.99
CA GLU A 57 -8.95 8.80 -15.29
C GLU A 57 -9.86 7.90 -16.12
N ALA A 58 -11.02 8.44 -16.51
CA ALA A 58 -11.98 7.73 -17.34
C ALA A 58 -11.34 7.28 -18.67
N GLY A 59 -11.44 5.98 -18.98
CA GLY A 59 -10.90 5.40 -20.22
C GLY A 59 -9.44 4.93 -20.14
N LYS A 60 -8.69 5.25 -19.07
CA LYS A 60 -7.34 4.70 -18.83
C LYS A 60 -7.30 3.57 -17.81
N VAL A 61 -8.36 3.44 -17.00
CA VAL A 61 -8.46 2.44 -15.94
C VAL A 61 -9.54 1.41 -16.24
N GLN A 62 -9.35 0.19 -15.75
CA GLN A 62 -10.43 -0.78 -15.60
C GLN A 62 -10.84 -0.85 -14.13
N LEU A 63 -12.09 -0.49 -13.84
CA LEU A 63 -12.62 -0.48 -12.47
C LEU A 63 -13.62 -1.62 -12.25
N PRO A 64 -13.80 -2.07 -11.00
CA PRO A 64 -14.88 -2.99 -10.67
C PRO A 64 -16.24 -2.42 -11.05
N THR A 65 -17.14 -3.27 -11.56
CA THR A 65 -18.53 -2.90 -11.84
C THR A 65 -19.45 -3.02 -10.62
N ASN A 66 -19.00 -3.74 -9.59
CA ASN A 66 -19.74 -3.93 -8.35
C ASN A 66 -19.20 -2.97 -7.27
N PRO A 67 -20.03 -2.09 -6.70
CA PRO A 67 -19.62 -1.18 -5.62
C PRO A 67 -19.19 -1.93 -4.35
N GLY A 68 -19.58 -3.19 -4.18
CA GLY A 68 -19.08 -4.09 -3.12
C GLY A 68 -17.57 -4.36 -3.17
N HIS A 69 -16.89 -3.96 -4.24
CA HIS A 69 -15.43 -4.02 -4.36
C HIS A 69 -14.73 -2.72 -3.94
N GLY A 70 -15.43 -1.75 -3.35
CA GLY A 70 -14.81 -0.63 -2.66
C GLY A 70 -14.41 -0.98 -1.24
N ARG A 71 -13.33 -0.36 -0.75
CA ARG A 71 -12.88 -0.51 0.66
C ARG A 71 -14.03 -0.20 1.62
N GLY A 72 -14.21 -1.06 2.62
CA GLY A 72 -15.26 -0.91 3.65
C GLY A 72 -16.68 -1.29 3.22
N ALA A 73 -16.90 -1.73 1.97
CA ALA A 73 -18.24 -2.14 1.52
C ALA A 73 -18.68 -3.50 2.09
N ARG A 74 -17.75 -4.32 2.60
CA ARG A 74 -18.00 -5.71 3.03
C ARG A 74 -17.37 -6.00 4.39
N TRP A 75 -18.05 -5.61 5.48
CA TRP A 75 -17.52 -5.67 6.86
C TRP A 75 -17.05 -7.06 7.33
N ALA A 76 -17.65 -8.14 6.80
CA ALA A 76 -17.33 -9.52 7.18
C ALA A 76 -16.34 -10.20 6.22
N ASP A 77 -15.80 -9.48 5.23
CA ASP A 77 -14.86 -10.04 4.26
C ASP A 77 -13.42 -9.70 4.65
N ALA A 78 -12.59 -10.74 4.78
CA ALA A 78 -11.18 -10.63 5.18
C ALA A 78 -10.21 -10.46 4.01
N SER A 79 -10.69 -10.14 2.81
CA SER A 79 -9.81 -9.90 1.66
C SER A 79 -8.88 -8.72 1.92
N SER A 80 -7.71 -8.77 1.28
CA SER A 80 -6.67 -7.74 1.40
C SER A 80 -7.20 -6.35 1.07
N LEU A 81 -8.09 -6.24 0.09
CA LEU A 81 -8.75 -4.98 -0.26
C LEU A 81 -9.58 -4.43 0.90
N MET A 82 -10.32 -5.28 1.61
CA MET A 82 -11.29 -4.85 2.62
C MET A 82 -10.65 -4.50 3.96
N THR A 83 -9.56 -5.20 4.32
CA THR A 83 -9.03 -5.19 5.69
C THR A 83 -7.56 -4.82 5.80
N GLY A 84 -6.85 -4.68 4.67
CA GLY A 84 -5.39 -4.60 4.69
C GLY A 84 -4.79 -3.55 3.76
N PHE A 85 -3.48 -3.41 3.95
CA PHE A 85 -2.56 -2.68 3.10
C PHE A 85 -1.17 -3.34 3.21
N ASN A 86 -0.28 -2.97 2.30
CA ASN A 86 1.14 -3.26 2.31
C ASN A 86 1.94 -1.95 2.31
N THR A 87 3.20 -2.03 2.72
CA THR A 87 4.08 -0.89 2.88
C THR A 87 5.01 -0.69 1.67
N THR A 88 4.50 -0.94 0.45
CA THR A 88 5.28 -0.83 -0.79
C THR A 88 5.22 0.56 -1.40
N LEU A 89 4.04 1.17 -1.44
CA LEU A 89 3.86 2.57 -1.80
C LEU A 89 3.51 3.39 -0.57
N ARG A 90 3.91 4.66 -0.61
CA ARG A 90 3.61 5.67 0.41
C ARG A 90 2.11 5.74 0.75
N PRO A 91 1.76 6.24 1.95
CA PRO A 91 0.36 6.55 2.29
C PRO A 91 -0.37 7.34 1.20
N ASN A 92 -1.66 7.08 1.08
CA ASN A 92 -2.57 7.74 0.15
C ASN A 92 -2.24 7.57 -1.35
N ALA A 93 -1.33 6.66 -1.72
CA ALA A 93 -1.13 6.27 -3.11
C ALA A 93 -2.18 5.24 -3.58
N GLU A 94 -2.17 4.94 -4.87
CA GLU A 94 -3.21 4.19 -5.56
C GLU A 94 -3.27 2.70 -5.23
N ILE A 95 -4.46 2.10 -5.39
CA ILE A 95 -4.65 0.65 -5.31
C ILE A 95 -4.62 0.04 -6.72
N CYS A 96 -3.73 -0.93 -6.91
CA CYS A 96 -3.44 -1.49 -8.23
C CYS A 96 -3.42 -3.02 -8.20
N PHE A 97 -4.38 -3.68 -8.85
CA PHE A 97 -4.48 -5.14 -8.90
C PHE A 97 -4.02 -5.71 -10.24
N GLY A 98 -3.28 -6.82 -10.18
CA GLY A 98 -2.81 -7.52 -11.37
C GLY A 98 -3.94 -8.25 -12.12
N GLY A 99 -4.94 -8.72 -11.39
CA GLY A 99 -6.15 -9.35 -11.91
C GLY A 99 -7.42 -8.60 -11.52
N ASN A 100 -8.48 -9.35 -11.23
CA ASN A 100 -9.77 -8.77 -10.84
C ASN A 100 -9.81 -8.36 -9.35
N ALA A 101 -10.95 -7.82 -8.90
CA ALA A 101 -11.16 -7.26 -7.57
C ALA A 101 -11.04 -8.24 -6.38
N THR A 102 -10.91 -9.55 -6.63
CA THR A 102 -10.68 -10.55 -5.58
C THR A 102 -9.25 -11.07 -5.56
N THR A 103 -8.35 -10.44 -6.32
CA THR A 103 -6.94 -10.82 -6.41
C THR A 103 -6.04 -9.96 -5.52
N ILE A 104 -4.74 -9.92 -5.82
CA ILE A 104 -3.71 -9.23 -5.05
C ILE A 104 -3.07 -8.12 -5.88
N GLY A 105 -2.35 -7.24 -5.19
CA GLY A 105 -1.54 -6.21 -5.81
C GLY A 105 -1.05 -5.19 -4.79
N THR A 106 -0.80 -3.98 -5.27
CA THR A 106 -0.41 -2.84 -4.44
C THR A 106 -1.63 -2.28 -3.72
N LEU A 107 -1.56 -2.19 -2.40
CA LEU A 107 -2.64 -1.77 -1.51
C LEU A 107 -2.05 -0.87 -0.45
N THR A 108 -2.40 0.40 -0.40
CA THR A 108 -1.70 1.36 0.47
C THR A 108 -2.51 1.69 1.71
N MET A 109 -1.84 2.18 2.75
CA MET A 109 -2.52 2.87 3.85
C MET A 109 -3.22 4.10 3.28
N SER A 110 -4.43 4.41 3.75
CA SER A 110 -5.13 5.61 3.29
C SER A 110 -5.89 6.31 4.42
N SER A 111 -5.88 7.63 4.36
CA SER A 111 -6.53 8.50 5.33
C SER A 111 -7.15 9.72 4.65
N ARG A 112 -8.20 10.29 5.26
CA ARG A 112 -8.72 11.61 4.86
C ARG A 112 -8.05 12.75 5.61
N HIS A 113 -7.12 12.46 6.52
CA HIS A 113 -6.25 13.49 7.08
C HIS A 113 -5.31 14.02 6.00
N GLN A 114 -5.09 15.34 6.01
CA GLN A 114 -4.21 15.98 5.05
C GLN A 114 -2.76 15.56 5.32
N GLY A 115 -2.09 15.06 4.28
CA GLY A 115 -0.66 14.82 4.29
C GLY A 115 -0.20 13.56 5.01
N GLY A 116 -1.12 12.66 5.39
CA GLY A 116 -0.76 11.41 6.06
C GLY A 116 -1.93 10.75 6.79
N GLY A 117 -1.62 9.80 7.68
CA GLY A 117 -2.59 9.14 8.55
C GLY A 117 -1.91 8.47 9.74
N HIS A 118 -2.69 7.88 10.65
CA HIS A 118 -2.14 7.22 11.83
C HIS A 118 -1.87 5.73 11.61
N VAL A 119 -0.81 5.26 12.26
CA VAL A 119 -0.52 3.84 12.47
C VAL A 119 -0.42 3.57 13.97
N ALA A 120 -0.85 2.39 14.40
CA ALA A 120 -0.43 1.84 15.68
C ALA A 120 0.77 0.94 15.46
N MET A 121 1.79 1.12 16.28
CA MET A 121 2.97 0.27 16.33
C MET A 121 2.70 -0.96 17.20
N ALA A 122 3.53 -1.98 17.08
CA ALA A 122 3.38 -3.23 17.83
C ALA A 122 3.65 -3.07 19.33
N ASP A 123 4.28 -1.97 19.76
CA ASP A 123 4.42 -1.57 21.17
C ASP A 123 3.19 -0.82 21.72
N GLY A 124 2.16 -0.58 20.90
CA GLY A 124 0.94 0.13 21.26
C GLY A 124 1.01 1.65 21.10
N SER A 125 2.15 2.21 20.67
CA SER A 125 2.25 3.64 20.36
C SER A 125 1.50 4.00 19.07
N ILE A 126 0.99 5.22 18.98
CA ILE A 126 0.36 5.76 17.77
C ILE A 126 1.30 6.79 17.14
N LYS A 127 1.52 6.68 15.83
CA LYS A 127 2.35 7.62 15.05
C LYS A 127 1.56 8.16 13.87
N PHE A 128 1.75 9.45 13.57
CA PHE A 128 1.30 10.03 12.31
C PHE A 128 2.38 9.82 11.25
N ILE A 129 2.04 9.13 10.16
CA ILE A 129 2.93 8.86 9.04
C ILE A 129 2.53 9.77 7.89
N THR A 130 3.49 10.56 7.41
CA THR A 130 3.24 11.51 6.34
C THR A 130 3.26 10.83 4.97
N ASP A 131 2.57 11.42 4.00
CA ASP A 131 2.63 10.97 2.60
C ASP A 131 4.05 11.11 2.02
N SER A 132 4.91 11.92 2.64
CA SER A 132 6.31 12.15 2.23
C SER A 132 7.30 11.14 2.80
N ILE A 133 6.85 10.12 3.54
CA ILE A 133 7.73 9.06 4.04
C ILE A 133 8.49 8.40 2.89
N ASP A 134 9.76 8.08 3.13
CA ASP A 134 10.58 7.32 2.18
C ASP A 134 9.97 5.93 1.96
N ALA A 135 9.44 5.71 0.76
CA ALA A 135 8.88 4.46 0.29
C ALA A 135 9.77 3.76 -0.74
N GLY A 136 11.03 4.18 -0.87
CA GLY A 136 11.98 3.62 -1.82
C GLY A 136 11.55 3.78 -3.28
N TRP A 137 12.00 2.84 -4.13
CA TRP A 137 11.76 2.85 -5.57
C TRP A 137 10.74 1.77 -5.97
N GLY A 138 9.80 2.12 -6.86
CA GLY A 138 8.65 1.27 -7.22
C GLY A 138 8.92 0.08 -8.17
N ALA A 139 10.15 -0.15 -8.59
CA ALA A 139 10.48 -1.30 -9.42
C ALA A 139 10.48 -2.60 -8.59
N GLY A 140 9.48 -3.42 -8.89
CA GLY A 140 9.26 -4.80 -8.50
C GLY A 140 9.01 -5.07 -7.03
N THR A 141 8.72 -6.33 -6.76
CA THR A 141 8.21 -6.80 -5.46
C THR A 141 9.14 -7.81 -4.81
N VAL A 142 9.06 -7.93 -3.48
CA VAL A 142 9.69 -9.04 -2.75
C VAL A 142 8.91 -10.31 -3.05
N ILE A 143 9.58 -11.29 -3.64
CA ILE A 143 8.99 -12.58 -4.05
C ILE A 143 9.75 -13.73 -3.40
N LEU A 144 9.10 -14.90 -3.33
CA LEU A 144 9.74 -16.13 -2.87
C LEU A 144 10.96 -16.43 -3.75
N ASN A 145 12.11 -16.71 -3.13
CA ASN A 145 13.40 -16.91 -3.81
C ASN A 145 13.88 -15.69 -4.63
N GLY A 146 13.48 -14.48 -4.24
CA GLY A 146 14.07 -13.26 -4.78
C GLY A 146 15.59 -13.23 -4.59
N GLU A 147 16.28 -12.51 -5.46
CA GLU A 147 17.74 -12.35 -5.43
C GLU A 147 18.11 -10.87 -5.18
N GLY A 148 19.37 -10.63 -4.82
CA GLY A 148 19.89 -9.27 -4.59
C GLY A 148 19.16 -8.52 -3.47
N GLU A 149 18.73 -7.29 -3.75
CA GLU A 149 18.00 -6.43 -2.80
C GLU A 149 16.63 -7.00 -2.39
N ARG A 150 16.11 -8.00 -3.13
CA ARG A 150 14.83 -8.67 -2.85
C ARG A 150 15.01 -10.04 -2.21
N ALA A 151 16.25 -10.42 -1.87
CA ALA A 151 16.52 -11.68 -1.20
C ALA A 151 15.94 -11.68 0.23
N PRO A 152 15.50 -12.85 0.74
CA PRO A 152 15.08 -12.97 2.14
C PRO A 152 16.17 -12.49 3.10
N GLY A 153 15.81 -11.62 4.04
CA GLY A 153 16.74 -11.04 5.02
C GLY A 153 17.47 -9.77 4.54
N SER A 154 17.32 -9.36 3.28
CA SER A 154 17.80 -8.07 2.82
C SER A 154 17.01 -6.91 3.45
N PRO A 155 17.61 -5.70 3.58
CA PRO A 155 16.87 -4.50 3.94
C PRO A 155 15.69 -4.26 3.00
N SER A 156 14.61 -3.67 3.50
CA SER A 156 13.43 -3.42 2.67
C SER A 156 13.75 -2.49 1.49
N PRO A 157 13.41 -2.84 0.24
CA PRO A 157 13.61 -1.97 -0.91
C PRO A 157 12.61 -0.79 -0.95
N PHE A 158 11.58 -0.81 -0.10
CA PHE A 158 10.55 0.22 -0.01
C PHE A 158 10.85 1.27 1.07
N GLY A 159 12.13 1.56 1.28
CA GLY A 159 12.58 2.61 2.19
C GLY A 159 12.19 2.39 3.65
N LEU A 160 12.15 3.48 4.41
CA LEU A 160 11.69 3.47 5.82
C LEU A 160 10.28 2.90 5.94
N TRP A 161 9.37 3.24 5.02
CA TRP A 161 7.99 2.74 5.05
C TRP A 161 7.93 1.21 4.97
N GLY A 162 8.68 0.64 4.01
CA GLY A 162 8.85 -0.80 3.87
C GLY A 162 9.44 -1.46 5.10
N ALA A 163 10.44 -0.82 5.70
CA ALA A 163 11.10 -1.31 6.91
C ALA A 163 10.11 -1.38 8.09
N LEU A 164 9.27 -0.35 8.27
CA LEU A 164 8.24 -0.32 9.32
C LEU A 164 7.18 -1.43 9.17
N GLY A 165 6.96 -1.95 7.96
CA GLY A 165 6.09 -3.10 7.71
C GLY A 165 6.77 -4.47 7.88
N THR A 166 8.07 -4.50 8.17
CA THR A 166 8.87 -5.74 8.20
C THR A 166 9.34 -6.06 9.62
N ARG A 167 8.74 -7.08 10.23
CA ARG A 167 9.04 -7.52 11.61
C ARG A 167 10.52 -7.79 11.90
N ASP A 168 11.29 -8.23 10.90
CA ASP A 168 12.67 -8.70 11.08
C ASP A 168 13.74 -7.61 10.86
N GLN A 169 13.36 -6.32 10.79
CA GLN A 169 14.31 -5.24 10.50
C GLN A 169 15.04 -4.66 11.73
N SER A 170 14.82 -5.23 12.94
CA SER A 170 15.36 -4.68 14.21
C SER A 170 14.98 -3.20 14.44
N GLU A 171 15.45 -2.56 15.53
CA GLU A 171 15.32 -1.10 15.64
C GLU A 171 16.19 -0.44 14.56
N MET A 172 15.57 0.39 13.71
CA MET A 172 16.26 1.32 12.83
C MET A 172 16.89 2.41 13.72
N PHE A 173 18.19 2.34 13.96
CA PHE A 173 18.92 3.41 14.66
C PHE A 173 18.92 4.67 13.76
N ASP A 174 18.61 5.83 14.35
CA ASP A 174 18.82 7.18 13.80
C ASP A 174 17.82 7.81 12.81
N TYR A 175 16.54 7.43 12.81
CA TYR A 175 15.50 8.28 12.22
C TYR A 175 14.51 8.72 13.29
N GLU A 176 14.75 9.88 13.89
CA GLU A 176 13.67 10.64 14.53
C GLU A 176 12.67 11.06 13.44
N TYR A 177 11.40 10.75 13.69
CA TYR A 177 10.25 10.97 12.82
C TYR A 177 9.91 12.45 12.70
#